data_AF-A0A2C9LLF3-F1
#
_entry.id   AF-A0A2C9LLF3-F1
#
_cell.length_a   1.000
_cell.length_b   1.000
_cell.length_c   1.000
_cell.angle_alpha   90.00
_cell.angle_beta   90.00
_cell.angle_gamma   90.00
#
_symmetry.space_group_name_H-M   'P 1'
#
loop_
_entity.id
_entity.type
_entity.pdbx_description
1 polymer ?
#
loop_
_entity_poly.entity_id
_entity_poly.type
_entity_poly.pdbx_seq_one_letter_code
_entity_poly.pdbx_strand_id
1 'polypeptide(L)'
;MSICKHWNKLLNEIRQLNRIELKNGRSLFQKTNYSSQIPERRGPSQVTEKDKSSTQQADGNDNRLVGRDFLSLKNFSSDDIKQLLWTAIDLKTRIKENGEVFQPLKGKTAALIFQKRSTRTRLSTELGLAKLGGHACFLGPDDIHLGVNESVKDSAR
;
A
#
# COMPACT_ATOMS: atom_id res chain seq x y z
N MET A 1 -15.07 -26.78 -3.96
CA MET A 1 -15.88 -25.95 -4.90
C MET A 1 -16.75 -24.86 -4.23
N SER A 2 -16.84 -24.81 -2.89
CA SER A 2 -17.71 -23.84 -2.17
C SER A 2 -17.07 -22.47 -1.91
N ILE A 3 -15.76 -22.41 -1.68
CA ILE A 3 -15.03 -21.18 -1.34
C ILE A 3 -15.02 -20.15 -2.50
N CYS A 4 -14.87 -20.60 -3.75
CA CYS A 4 -14.89 -19.70 -4.92
C CYS A 4 -16.26 -19.05 -5.16
N LYS A 5 -17.36 -19.76 -4.86
CA LYS A 5 -18.72 -19.20 -4.99
C LYS A 5 -18.95 -18.12 -3.93
N HIS A 6 -18.47 -18.34 -2.71
CA HIS A 6 -18.58 -17.37 -1.63
C HIS A 6 -17.74 -16.10 -1.91
N TRP A 7 -16.52 -16.28 -2.44
CA TRP A 7 -15.67 -15.16 -2.86
C TRP A 7 -16.25 -14.33 -4.00
N ASN A 8 -16.84 -14.98 -5.02
CA ASN A 8 -17.52 -14.26 -6.09
C ASN A 8 -18.77 -13.51 -5.61
N LYS A 9 -19.50 -14.08 -4.64
CA LYS A 9 -20.64 -13.42 -4.01
C LYS A 9 -20.21 -12.16 -3.26
N LEU A 10 -19.18 -12.26 -2.42
CA LEU A 10 -18.60 -11.11 -1.70
C LEU A 10 -18.07 -10.02 -2.65
N LEU A 11 -17.36 -10.40 -3.72
CA LEU A 11 -16.87 -9.45 -4.71
C LEU A 11 -18.01 -8.73 -5.44
N ASN A 12 -19.11 -9.43 -5.71
CA ASN A 12 -20.29 -8.83 -6.33
C ASN A 12 -21.07 -7.94 -5.36
N GLU A 13 -21.19 -8.33 -4.10
CA GLU A 13 -21.80 -7.47 -3.06
C GLU A 13 -20.99 -6.18 -2.87
N ILE A 14 -19.66 -6.27 -2.80
CA ILE A 14 -18.76 -5.11 -2.72
C ILE A 14 -18.92 -4.20 -3.96
N ARG A 15 -19.03 -4.77 -5.16
CA ARG A 15 -19.30 -4.01 -6.39
C ARG A 15 -20.62 -3.27 -6.37
N GLN A 16 -21.68 -3.89 -5.85
CA GLN A 16 -23.00 -3.25 -5.77
C GLN A 16 -23.00 -2.12 -4.73
N LEU A 17 -22.32 -2.31 -3.60
CA LEU A 17 -22.17 -1.27 -2.59
C LEU A 17 -21.41 -0.05 -3.13
N ASN A 18 -20.28 -0.26 -3.82
CA ASN A 18 -19.54 0.84 -4.48
C ASN A 18 -20.37 1.56 -5.56
N ARG A 19 -21.18 0.82 -6.33
CA ARG A 19 -22.06 1.41 -7.36
C ARG A 19 -23.18 2.26 -6.76
N ILE A 20 -23.70 1.88 -5.60
CA ILE A 20 -24.74 2.63 -4.88
C ILE A 20 -24.16 3.87 -4.21
N GLU A 21 -22.95 3.80 -3.66
CA GLU A 21 -22.26 4.96 -3.08
C GLU A 21 -21.92 6.03 -4.13
N LEU A 22 -21.49 5.63 -5.32
CA LEU A 22 -21.23 6.56 -6.44
C LEU A 22 -22.50 7.29 -6.93
N LYS A 23 -23.68 6.65 -6.85
CA LYS A 23 -24.96 7.27 -7.24
C LYS A 23 -25.57 8.16 -6.17
N ASN A 24 -25.29 7.88 -4.89
CA ASN A 24 -25.88 8.60 -3.76
C ASN A 24 -25.03 9.80 -3.29
N GLY A 25 -23.90 10.09 -3.94
CA GLY A 25 -23.00 11.19 -3.55
C GLY A 25 -22.41 11.07 -2.14
N ARG A 26 -22.61 9.92 -1.47
CA ARG A 26 -22.06 9.62 -0.14
C ARG A 26 -20.72 8.92 -0.35
N SER A 27 -19.69 9.74 -0.52
CA SER A 27 -18.34 9.29 -0.23
C SER A 27 -18.22 9.11 1.28
N LEU A 28 -18.11 7.87 1.77
CA LEU A 28 -17.81 7.59 3.18
C LEU A 28 -16.40 8.06 3.59
N PHE A 29 -15.65 8.65 2.65
CA PHE A 29 -14.54 9.56 2.93
C PHE A 29 -14.63 10.75 1.98
N GLN A 30 -15.23 11.86 2.41
CA GLN A 30 -15.12 13.12 1.69
C GLN A 30 -13.64 13.43 1.48
N LYS A 31 -13.28 13.72 0.21
CA LYS A 31 -12.09 14.46 -0.23
C LYS A 31 -11.04 14.69 0.86
N THR A 32 -10.25 13.66 1.19
CA THR A 32 -8.97 13.94 1.84
C THR A 32 -8.09 14.53 0.76
N ASN A 33 -7.85 15.83 0.86
CA ASN A 33 -6.88 16.56 0.07
C ASN A 33 -5.50 15.94 0.31
N TYR A 34 -5.15 14.91 -0.46
CA TYR A 34 -3.77 14.48 -0.66
C TYR A 34 -3.10 15.47 -1.61
N SER A 35 -2.99 16.72 -1.16
CA SER A 35 -2.14 17.74 -1.77
C SER A 35 -1.30 18.35 -0.67
N SER A 36 0.02 18.25 -0.86
CA SER A 36 1.02 19.15 -0.27
C SER A 36 1.25 19.02 1.24
N GLN A 37 1.86 17.91 1.69
CA GLN A 37 2.91 17.89 2.72
C GLN A 37 3.26 16.42 3.04
N ILE A 38 4.39 15.95 2.54
CA ILE A 38 5.00 14.69 2.98
C ILE A 38 5.94 15.04 4.14
N PRO A 39 5.73 14.49 5.36
CA PRO A 39 6.64 14.76 6.46
C PRO A 39 8.01 14.14 6.19
N GLU A 40 9.05 14.94 6.38
CA GLU A 40 10.45 14.57 6.23
C GLU A 40 10.83 13.45 7.22
N ARG A 41 11.58 12.43 6.74
CA ARG A 41 11.96 11.24 7.52
C ARG A 41 12.82 11.66 8.73
N ARG A 42 12.32 11.45 9.95
CA ARG A 42 13.16 11.34 11.16
C ARG A 42 13.51 9.86 11.39
N GLY A 43 14.80 9.61 11.69
CA GLY A 43 15.39 8.28 11.85
C GLY A 43 14.82 7.44 13.01
N PRO A 44 15.31 6.20 13.17
CA PRO A 44 14.69 5.18 14.01
C PRO A 44 14.75 5.60 15.49
N SER A 45 13.57 5.84 16.09
CA SER A 45 13.43 6.07 17.53
C SER A 45 12.91 4.81 18.21
N GLN A 46 13.62 4.44 19.28
CA GLN A 46 13.40 3.31 20.18
C GLN A 46 12.00 3.36 20.80
N VAL A 47 11.33 2.20 20.90
CA VAL A 47 10.08 2.05 21.67
C VAL A 47 10.45 1.64 23.09
N THR A 48 10.18 2.51 24.06
CA THR A 48 10.08 2.13 25.48
C THR A 48 8.62 2.14 25.90
N GLU A 49 8.14 1.01 26.41
CA GLU A 49 6.85 0.86 27.07
C GLU A 49 6.78 1.75 28.32
N LYS A 50 5.66 2.49 28.47
CA LYS A 50 4.83 2.49 29.68
C LYS A 50 3.60 3.40 29.53
N ASP A 51 2.49 2.84 29.99
CA ASP A 51 1.41 3.50 30.73
C ASP A 51 0.41 4.44 30.03
N LYS A 52 -0.84 3.94 29.95
CA LYS A 52 -2.08 4.48 30.54
C LYS A 52 -3.28 4.67 29.59
N SER A 53 -4.39 4.20 30.13
CA SER A 53 -5.80 4.28 29.75
C SER A 53 -6.34 5.70 29.57
N SER A 54 -7.08 5.95 28.49
CA SER A 54 -8.30 6.78 28.48
C SER A 54 -9.04 6.75 27.14
N THR A 55 -10.37 6.79 27.28
CA THR A 55 -11.48 6.81 26.31
C THR A 55 -11.44 7.89 25.21
N GLN A 56 -11.96 7.51 24.03
CA GLN A 56 -12.56 8.30 22.92
C GLN A 56 -11.73 9.37 22.18
N GLN A 57 -11.56 9.18 20.87
CA GLN A 57 -12.09 10.08 19.82
C GLN A 57 -11.87 9.48 18.42
N ALA A 58 -12.93 9.46 17.61
CA ALA A 58 -12.94 8.98 16.23
C ALA A 58 -12.46 10.10 15.30
N ASP A 59 -11.15 10.31 15.25
CA ASP A 59 -10.55 11.28 14.36
C ASP A 59 -10.27 10.67 12.99
N GLY A 60 -11.03 11.14 12.00
CA GLY A 60 -10.98 10.74 10.58
C GLY A 60 -9.73 11.21 9.85
N ASN A 61 -8.55 10.78 10.30
CA ASN A 61 -7.33 10.83 9.49
C ASN A 61 -6.44 9.62 9.81
N ASP A 62 -6.85 8.45 9.31
CA ASP A 62 -6.22 7.17 9.66
C ASP A 62 -4.94 6.93 8.83
N ASN A 63 -3.91 7.74 9.08
CA ASN A 63 -2.59 7.66 8.43
C ASN A 63 -1.69 6.57 9.05
N ARG A 64 -2.26 5.57 9.73
CA ARG A 64 -1.53 4.59 10.56
C ARG A 64 -0.55 3.69 9.79
N LEU A 65 -0.69 3.60 8.47
CA LEU A 65 0.18 2.77 7.61
C LEU A 65 1.29 3.58 6.92
N VAL A 66 1.24 4.92 6.96
CA VAL A 66 2.22 5.76 6.27
C VAL A 66 3.58 5.63 6.96
N GLY A 67 4.62 5.32 6.17
CA GLY A 67 6.00 5.17 6.65
C GLY A 67 6.28 3.84 7.35
N ARG A 68 5.35 2.88 7.32
CA ARG A 68 5.50 1.57 7.95
C ARG A 68 6.05 0.53 6.97
N ASP A 69 6.93 -0.34 7.46
CA ASP A 69 7.48 -1.44 6.66
C ASP A 69 6.54 -2.66 6.61
N PHE A 70 6.37 -3.23 5.42
CA PHE A 70 5.57 -4.43 5.19
C PHE A 70 6.45 -5.68 5.12
N LEU A 71 6.94 -6.13 6.27
CA LEU A 71 7.83 -7.31 6.37
C LEU A 71 7.08 -8.63 6.61
N SER A 72 6.01 -8.59 7.41
CA SER A 72 5.23 -9.77 7.78
C SER A 72 3.79 -9.39 8.09
N LEU A 73 2.84 -10.24 7.70
CA LEU A 73 1.42 -10.08 7.99
C LEU A 73 1.11 -10.03 9.50
N LYS A 74 1.95 -10.65 10.33
CA LYS A 74 1.78 -10.67 11.80
C LYS A 74 1.92 -9.29 12.43
N ASN A 75 2.57 -8.35 11.74
CA ASN A 75 2.78 -7.01 12.27
C ASN A 75 1.54 -6.12 12.08
N PHE A 76 0.52 -6.58 11.34
CA PHE A 76 -0.65 -5.78 11.00
C PHE A 76 -1.87 -6.26 11.76
N SER A 77 -2.71 -5.31 12.19
CA SER A 77 -4.00 -5.64 12.78
C SER A 77 -4.95 -6.19 11.71
N SER A 78 -6.00 -6.91 12.14
CA SER A 78 -7.04 -7.36 11.22
C SER A 78 -7.70 -6.20 10.46
N ASP A 79 -7.80 -5.03 11.07
CA ASP A 79 -8.41 -3.86 10.45
C ASP A 79 -7.47 -3.17 9.47
N ASP A 80 -6.16 -3.14 9.76
CA ASP A 80 -5.12 -2.67 8.83
C ASP A 80 -5.17 -3.47 7.52
N ILE A 81 -5.28 -4.80 7.63
CA ILE A 81 -5.34 -5.70 6.47
C ILE A 81 -6.62 -5.48 5.68
N LYS A 82 -7.76 -5.30 6.36
CA LYS A 82 -9.02 -4.97 5.69
C LYS A 82 -8.90 -3.66 4.92
N GLN A 83 -8.34 -2.60 5.54
CA GLN A 83 -8.13 -1.32 4.88
C GLN A 83 -7.25 -1.49 3.62
N LEU A 84 -6.14 -2.22 3.72
CA LEU A 84 -5.26 -2.49 2.58
C LEU A 84 -5.99 -3.18 1.42
N LEU A 85 -6.84 -4.18 1.72
CA LEU A 85 -7.64 -4.89 0.72
C LEU A 85 -8.70 -3.99 0.09
N TRP A 86 -9.37 -3.16 0.89
CA TRP A 86 -10.33 -2.17 0.40
C TRP A 86 -9.68 -1.18 -0.56
N THR A 87 -8.52 -0.63 -0.20
CA THR A 87 -7.75 0.26 -1.08
C THR A 87 -7.37 -0.44 -2.39
N ALA A 88 -6.96 -1.71 -2.34
CA ALA A 88 -6.62 -2.47 -3.55
C ALA A 88 -7.83 -2.65 -4.48
N ILE A 89 -9.03 -2.91 -3.93
CA ILE A 89 -10.27 -3.03 -4.69
C ILE A 89 -10.69 -1.68 -5.29
N ASP A 90 -10.60 -0.61 -4.52
CA ASP A 90 -10.91 0.75 -4.97
C ASP A 90 -10.00 1.17 -6.12
N LEU A 91 -8.68 1.02 -5.98
CA LEU A 91 -7.70 1.32 -7.03
C LEU A 91 -7.96 0.51 -8.30
N LYS A 92 -8.26 -0.79 -8.15
CA LYS A 92 -8.61 -1.63 -9.29
C LYS A 92 -9.86 -1.11 -9.99
N THR A 93 -10.89 -0.72 -9.25
CA THR A 93 -12.15 -0.22 -9.80
C THR A 93 -11.93 1.11 -10.55
N ARG A 94 -11.25 2.07 -9.92
CA ARG A 94 -10.94 3.38 -10.53
C ARG A 94 -10.10 3.26 -11.80
N ILE A 95 -8.98 2.55 -11.73
CA ILE A 95 -8.02 2.48 -12.83
C ILE A 95 -8.53 1.54 -13.95
N LYS A 96 -9.08 0.38 -13.60
CA LYS A 96 -9.46 -0.64 -14.60
C LYS A 96 -10.89 -0.50 -15.09
N GLU A 97 -11.84 -0.26 -14.20
CA GLU A 97 -13.27 -0.23 -14.55
C GLU A 97 -13.70 1.16 -15.01
N ASN A 98 -13.22 2.23 -14.37
CA ASN A 98 -13.59 3.61 -14.71
C ASN A 98 -12.61 4.29 -15.68
N GLY A 99 -11.42 3.73 -15.90
CA GLY A 99 -10.38 4.32 -16.75
C GLY A 99 -9.77 5.61 -16.20
N GLU A 100 -9.87 5.83 -14.89
CA GLU A 100 -9.37 7.05 -14.24
C GLU A 100 -7.83 7.08 -14.20
N VAL A 101 -7.25 8.25 -14.50
CA VAL A 101 -5.81 8.49 -14.34
C VAL A 101 -5.53 8.89 -12.89
N PHE A 102 -5.34 7.89 -12.03
CA PHE A 102 -5.01 8.09 -10.61
C PHE A 102 -3.52 7.83 -10.36
N GLN A 103 -2.74 8.90 -10.13
CA GLN A 103 -1.27 8.85 -10.03
C GLN A 103 -0.70 9.36 -8.69
N PRO A 104 -0.98 8.68 -7.55
CA PRO A 104 -0.53 9.13 -6.24
C PRO A 104 0.99 9.01 -6.04
N LEU A 105 1.68 8.20 -6.83
CA LEU A 105 3.12 7.96 -6.73
C LEU A 105 3.93 8.76 -7.77
N LYS A 106 3.34 9.80 -8.37
CA LYS A 106 4.03 10.62 -9.38
C LYS A 106 5.31 11.22 -8.82
N GLY A 107 6.43 10.99 -9.52
CA GLY A 107 7.75 11.47 -9.13
C GLY A 107 8.39 10.68 -7.97
N LYS A 108 7.81 9.56 -7.55
CA LYS A 108 8.41 8.65 -6.57
C LYS A 108 9.08 7.48 -7.28
N THR A 109 10.22 7.06 -6.76
CA THR A 109 10.98 5.91 -7.25
C THR A 109 11.08 4.86 -6.16
N ALA A 110 10.90 3.59 -6.52
CA ALA A 110 11.15 2.44 -5.63
C ALA A 110 12.25 1.55 -6.20
N ALA A 111 13.20 1.16 -5.35
CA ALA A 111 14.20 0.14 -5.69
C ALA A 111 13.59 -1.26 -5.49
N LEU A 112 13.77 -2.15 -6.47
CA LEU A 112 13.32 -3.53 -6.47
C LEU A 112 14.54 -4.46 -6.46
N ILE A 113 14.94 -4.88 -5.27
CA ILE A 113 16.12 -5.72 -5.04
C ILE A 113 15.72 -7.20 -5.03
N PHE A 114 16.35 -8.02 -5.88
CA PHE A 114 16.08 -9.46 -5.96
C PHE A 114 17.38 -10.29 -5.90
N GLN A 115 17.61 -10.99 -4.77
CA GLN A 115 18.68 -12.00 -4.68
C GLN A 115 18.41 -13.22 -5.57
N LYS A 116 17.13 -13.57 -5.77
CA LYS A 116 16.69 -14.61 -6.71
C LYS A 116 15.65 -14.03 -7.65
N ARG A 117 15.84 -14.26 -8.96
CA ARG A 117 14.95 -13.74 -9.99
C ARG A 117 13.53 -14.30 -9.81
N SER A 118 12.54 -13.40 -9.77
CA SER A 118 11.11 -13.74 -9.78
C SER A 118 10.36 -12.86 -10.78
N THR A 119 10.05 -13.42 -11.95
CA THR A 119 9.40 -12.69 -13.05
C THR A 119 8.01 -12.19 -12.68
N ARG A 120 7.21 -13.02 -11.99
CA ARG A 120 5.84 -12.64 -11.61
C ARG A 120 5.82 -11.49 -10.60
N THR A 121 6.70 -11.53 -9.61
CA THR A 121 6.81 -10.48 -8.58
C THR A 121 7.35 -9.19 -9.18
N ARG A 122 8.39 -9.27 -10.01
CA ARG A 122 8.94 -8.10 -10.71
C ARG A 122 7.86 -7.42 -11.53
N LEU A 123 7.22 -8.16 -12.45
CA LEU A 123 6.21 -7.60 -13.34
C LEU A 123 5.02 -7.03 -12.55
N SER A 124 4.53 -7.71 -11.51
CA SER A 124 3.41 -7.18 -10.73
C SER A 124 3.73 -5.86 -10.03
N THR A 125 4.95 -5.75 -9.48
CA THR A 125 5.35 -4.55 -8.73
C THR A 125 5.70 -3.41 -9.68
N GLU A 126 6.46 -3.67 -10.74
CA GLU A 126 6.85 -2.69 -11.76
C GLU A 126 5.61 -2.09 -12.46
N LEU A 127 4.66 -2.94 -12.89
CA LEU A 127 3.41 -2.48 -13.49
C LEU A 127 2.52 -1.76 -12.48
N GLY A 128 2.50 -2.21 -11.21
CA GLY A 128 1.75 -1.56 -10.14
C GLY A 128 2.23 -0.13 -9.88
N LEU A 129 3.55 0.07 -9.76
CA LEU A 129 4.15 1.39 -9.60
C LEU A 129 3.89 2.28 -10.82
N ALA A 130 4.12 1.77 -12.03
CA ALA A 130 3.92 2.52 -13.26
C ALA A 130 2.46 3.00 -13.41
N LYS A 131 1.49 2.17 -13.06
CA LYS A 131 0.06 2.54 -13.07
C LYS A 131 -0.27 3.67 -12.10
N LEU A 132 0.43 3.73 -10.96
CA LEU A 132 0.26 4.78 -9.97
C LEU A 132 1.15 6.01 -10.23
N GLY A 133 1.87 6.05 -11.37
CA GLY A 133 2.75 7.15 -11.77
C GLY A 133 4.15 7.11 -11.16
N GLY A 134 4.51 6.03 -10.47
CA GLY A 134 5.84 5.83 -9.90
C GLY A 134 6.83 5.17 -10.87
N HIS A 135 8.11 5.28 -10.56
CA HIS A 135 9.19 4.63 -11.29
C HIS A 135 9.79 3.47 -10.47
N ALA A 136 10.13 2.37 -11.13
CA ALA A 136 10.77 1.22 -10.48
C ALA A 136 12.20 1.07 -11.00
N CYS A 137 13.16 0.98 -10.08
CA CYS A 137 14.56 0.67 -10.38
C CYS A 137 14.83 -0.79 -10.02
N PHE A 138 15.06 -1.64 -11.02
CA PHE A 138 15.30 -3.07 -10.81
C PHE A 138 16.79 -3.34 -10.56
N LEU A 139 17.09 -4.04 -9.47
CA LEU A 139 18.42 -4.48 -9.09
C LEU A 139 18.41 -6.01 -8.99
N GLY A 140 19.02 -6.67 -9.97
CA GLY A 140 19.17 -8.11 -10.03
C GLY A 140 20.35 -8.63 -9.22
N PRO A 141 20.55 -9.97 -9.19
CA PRO A 141 21.64 -10.59 -8.47
C PRO A 141 23.02 -10.22 -9.00
N ASP A 142 23.12 -9.85 -10.28
CA ASP A 142 24.36 -9.44 -10.93
C ASP A 142 24.66 -7.93 -10.70
N ASP A 143 23.63 -7.16 -10.32
CA ASP A 143 23.71 -5.70 -10.15
C ASP A 143 24.07 -5.31 -8.71
N ILE A 144 23.67 -6.13 -7.73
CA ILE A 144 23.85 -5.82 -6.31
C ILE A 144 24.55 -6.96 -5.55
N HIS A 145 25.73 -6.64 -5.01
CA HIS A 145 26.54 -7.57 -4.24
C HIS A 145 26.43 -7.28 -2.72
N LEU A 146 25.20 -7.34 -2.21
CA LEU A 146 24.91 -7.10 -0.79
C LEU A 146 25.75 -8.01 0.11
N GLY A 147 26.61 -7.42 0.94
CA GLY A 147 27.47 -8.15 1.88
C GLY A 147 28.77 -8.70 1.30
N VAL A 148 29.09 -8.43 0.03
CA VAL A 148 30.39 -8.80 -0.57
C VAL A 148 31.31 -7.58 -0.68
N ASN A 149 30.88 -6.54 -1.39
CA ASN A 149 31.69 -5.35 -1.63
C ASN A 149 31.37 -4.19 -0.66
N GLU A 150 30.21 -4.24 -0.01
CA GLU A 150 29.75 -3.25 0.95
C GLU A 150 28.84 -3.91 2.00
N SER A 151 28.79 -3.32 3.20
CA SER A 151 27.93 -3.84 4.26
C SER A 151 26.46 -3.55 3.94
N VAL A 152 25.57 -4.48 4.28
CA VAL A 152 24.12 -4.31 4.05
C VAL A 152 23.58 -3.03 4.70
N LYS A 153 24.19 -2.61 5.81
CA LYS A 153 23.82 -1.38 6.52
C LYS A 153 24.18 -0.12 5.73
N ASP A 154 25.30 -0.15 5.01
CA ASP A 154 25.76 1.00 4.21
C ASP A 154 24.93 1.10 2.92
N SER A 155 24.61 -0.02 2.27
CA SER A 155 23.70 -0.04 1.11
C SER A 155 22.26 0.42 1.46
N ALA A 156 21.85 0.28 2.72
CA ALA A 156 20.51 0.63 3.18
C ALA A 156 20.36 2.09 3.62
N ARG A 157 21.47 2.82 3.78
CA ARG A 157 21.49 4.24 4.19
C ARG A 157 21.37 5.15 3.00
#